data_AF-A0A3B5LXZ1-F1
#
_entry.id   AF-A0A3B5LXZ1-F1
#
_cell.length_a   1.000
_cell.length_b   1.000
_cell.length_c   1.000
_cell.angle_alpha   90.00
_cell.angle_beta   90.00
_cell.angle_gamma   90.00
#
_symmetry.space_group_name_H-M   'P 1'
#
loop_
_entity.id
_entity.type
_entity.pdbx_description
1 polymer ?
#
loop_
_entity_poly.entity_id
_entity_poly.type
_entity_poly.pdbx_seq_one_letter_code
_entity_poly.pdbx_strand_id
1 'polypeptide(L)'
;MRFIWDLCLILQIYIICSSSAQPIISKLDESWWAYKDVVQGSFVPVPSFWGLVNSAWNLCAIGKRQSPIDIETTHMIFDPHLTPLRLNTGGRKVRMEELMKC
;
A
#
# COMPACT_ATOMS: atom_id res chain seq x y z
N MET A 1 -9.39 27.90 46.54
CA MET A 1 -7.97 27.84 46.13
C MET A 1 -7.56 26.47 45.59
N ARG A 2 -7.81 25.35 46.30
CA ARG A 2 -7.47 24.00 45.81
C ARG A 2 -8.17 23.61 44.49
N PHE A 3 -9.48 23.87 44.39
CA PHE A 3 -10.27 23.66 43.17
C PHE A 3 -9.73 24.37 41.92
N ILE A 4 -9.19 25.59 42.08
CA ILE A 4 -8.64 26.38 40.97
C ILE A 4 -7.32 25.76 40.49
N TRP A 5 -6.51 25.27 41.44
CA TRP A 5 -5.28 24.53 41.15
C TRP A 5 -5.55 23.18 40.49
N ASP A 6 -6.58 22.46 40.94
CA ASP A 6 -6.98 21.17 40.35
C ASP A 6 -7.46 21.35 38.90
N LEU A 7 -8.28 22.38 38.64
CA LEU A 7 -8.70 22.74 37.29
C LEU A 7 -7.53 23.17 36.40
N CYS A 8 -6.58 23.94 36.93
CA CYS A 8 -5.36 24.27 36.22
C CYS A 8 -4.53 23.03 35.88
N LEU A 9 -4.37 22.08 36.81
CA LEU A 9 -3.61 20.85 36.56
C LEU A 9 -4.29 19.98 35.49
N ILE A 10 -5.61 19.83 35.54
CA ILE A 10 -6.38 19.08 34.53
C ILE A 10 -6.21 19.73 33.15
N LEU A 11 -6.30 21.07 33.07
CA LEU A 11 -6.12 21.80 31.83
C LEU A 11 -4.70 21.64 31.26
N GLN A 12 -3.68 21.70 32.12
CA GLN A 12 -2.28 21.50 31.72
C GLN A 12 -2.03 20.08 31.21
N ILE A 13 -2.57 19.07 31.89
CA ILE A 13 -2.48 17.66 31.45
C ILE A 13 -3.18 17.46 30.11
N TYR A 14 -4.37 18.04 29.93
CA TYR A 14 -5.11 17.98 28.68
C TYR A 14 -4.33 18.62 27.51
N ILE A 15 -3.69 19.76 27.73
CA ILE A 15 -2.86 20.44 26.72
C ILE A 15 -1.63 19.60 26.36
N ILE A 16 -0.94 19.04 27.36
CA ILE A 16 0.23 18.17 27.13
C ILE A 16 -0.17 16.92 26.33
N CYS A 17 -1.26 16.24 26.70
CA CYS A 17 -1.80 15.09 25.96
C CYS A 17 -2.23 15.44 24.53
N SER A 18 -2.74 16.65 24.31
CA SER A 18 -3.17 17.09 22.98
C SER A 18 -1.98 17.43 22.08
N SER A 19 -0.87 17.91 22.64
CA SER A 19 0.35 18.25 21.89
C SER A 19 1.16 17.04 21.39
N SER A 20 1.01 15.87 22.02
CA SER A 20 1.67 14.63 21.57
C SER A 20 0.91 13.93 20.44
N ALA A 21 -0.37 14.27 20.25
CA ALA A 21 -1.20 13.79 19.15
C ALA A 21 -0.97 14.67 17.91
N GLN A 22 0.10 14.42 17.16
CA GLN A 22 0.17 14.93 15.79
C GLN A 22 -0.88 14.21 14.94
N PRO A 23 -1.82 14.92 14.28
CA PRO A 23 -2.74 14.29 13.34
C PRO A 23 -1.99 14.01 12.03
N ILE A 24 -1.38 12.83 11.93
CA ILE A 24 -0.77 12.32 10.69
C ILE A 24 -1.90 11.76 9.81
N ILE A 25 -2.83 12.60 9.34
CA ILE A 25 -4.04 12.11 8.64
C ILE A 25 -4.13 12.56 7.17
N SER A 26 -3.33 13.53 6.71
CA SER A 26 -3.49 14.03 5.33
C SER A 26 -2.61 13.39 4.26
N LYS A 27 -1.54 12.65 4.61
CA LYS A 27 -0.64 12.00 3.63
C LYS A 27 -0.79 10.47 3.52
N LEU A 28 -1.63 9.85 4.35
CA LEU A 28 -1.77 8.39 4.40
C LEU A 28 -2.65 7.83 3.26
N ASP A 29 -3.56 8.63 2.70
CA ASP A 29 -4.56 8.14 1.74
C ASP A 29 -3.94 7.65 0.42
N GLU A 30 -2.83 8.24 -0.02
CA GLU A 30 -2.07 7.82 -1.21
C GLU A 30 -0.92 6.86 -0.88
N SER A 31 -0.66 6.57 0.40
CA SER A 31 0.52 5.81 0.86
C SER A 31 0.18 4.62 1.78
N TRP A 32 -1.06 4.15 1.75
CA TRP A 32 -1.50 3.01 2.57
C TRP A 32 -0.90 1.66 2.13
N TRP A 33 -0.23 1.62 0.98
CA TRP A 33 0.58 0.50 0.50
C TRP A 33 1.89 1.03 -0.10
N ALA A 34 2.96 0.24 -0.05
CA ALA A 34 4.25 0.64 -0.64
C ALA A 34 5.05 -0.56 -1.14
N TYR A 35 5.93 -0.29 -2.11
CA TYR A 35 6.97 -1.23 -2.52
C TYR A 35 8.24 -1.14 -1.66
N LYS A 36 8.46 -0.03 -0.95
CA LYS A 36 9.66 0.24 -0.16
C LYS A 36 9.31 0.59 1.28
N ASP A 37 10.19 0.20 2.21
CA ASP A 37 10.05 0.49 3.62
C ASP A 37 10.13 2.00 3.93
N VAL A 38 9.23 2.43 4.82
CA VAL A 38 9.23 3.67 5.63
C VAL A 38 9.16 5.00 4.87
N VAL A 39 7.95 5.56 4.82
CA VAL A 39 7.76 7.02 4.83
C VAL A 39 7.76 7.45 6.30
N GLN A 40 8.81 8.17 6.70
CA GLN A 40 9.05 8.79 8.02
C GLN A 40 7.95 8.58 9.08
N GLY A 41 8.14 7.60 9.97
CA GLY A 41 7.33 7.43 11.18
C GLY A 41 6.01 6.66 11.02
N SER A 42 5.63 6.22 9.82
CA SER A 42 4.47 5.35 9.59
C SER A 42 4.88 3.99 9.01
N PHE A 43 4.37 2.90 9.58
CA PHE A 43 4.56 1.55 9.05
C PHE A 43 3.62 1.33 7.87
N VAL A 44 4.19 1.30 6.66
CA VAL A 44 3.44 1.00 5.43
C VAL A 44 3.72 -0.45 5.03
N PRO A 45 2.68 -1.28 4.78
CA PRO A 45 2.87 -2.68 4.43
C PRO A 45 3.55 -2.83 3.06
N VAL A 46 4.65 -3.57 3.08
CA VAL A 46 5.41 -3.98 1.89
C VAL A 46 4.76 -5.16 1.16
N PRO A 47 5.17 -5.51 -0.08
CA PRO A 47 4.50 -6.52 -0.90
C PRO A 47 4.23 -7.86 -0.18
N SER A 48 5.17 -8.32 0.64
CA SER A 48 5.03 -9.56 1.42
C SER A 48 3.85 -9.56 2.40
N PHE A 49 3.31 -8.40 2.76
CA PHE A 49 2.20 -8.24 3.71
C PHE A 49 0.88 -7.80 3.06
N TRP A 50 0.84 -7.49 1.76
CA TRP A 50 -0.37 -6.96 1.12
C TRP A 50 -1.58 -7.89 1.28
N GLY A 51 -1.38 -9.20 1.16
CA GLY A 51 -2.46 -10.18 1.36
C GLY A 51 -2.90 -10.40 2.81
N LEU A 52 -2.19 -9.82 3.78
CA LEU A 52 -2.50 -9.92 5.21
C LEU A 52 -3.16 -8.65 5.75
N VAL A 53 -2.88 -7.49 5.14
CA VAL A 53 -3.39 -6.19 5.60
C VAL A 53 -4.75 -5.83 5.01
N ASN A 54 -5.13 -6.44 3.89
CA ASN A 54 -6.43 -6.21 3.25
C ASN A 54 -7.03 -7.53 2.75
N SER A 55 -8.25 -7.84 3.21
CA SER A 55 -8.98 -9.05 2.80
C SER A 55 -9.24 -9.11 1.29
N ALA A 56 -9.39 -7.97 0.61
CA ALA A 56 -9.57 -7.89 -0.84
C ALA A 56 -8.32 -8.32 -1.62
N TRP A 57 -7.16 -8.40 -0.96
CA TRP A 57 -5.86 -8.69 -1.57
C TRP A 57 -5.30 -10.05 -1.15
N ASN A 58 -6.12 -10.96 -0.62
CA ASN A 58 -5.62 -12.25 -0.10
C ASN A 58 -4.80 -13.04 -1.14
N LEU A 59 -5.09 -12.86 -2.43
CA LEU A 59 -4.44 -13.56 -3.54
C LEU A 59 -2.94 -13.24 -3.63
N CYS A 60 -2.53 -12.08 -3.11
CA CYS A 60 -1.12 -11.74 -2.93
C CYS A 60 -0.36 -12.75 -2.07
N ALA A 61 -1.02 -13.34 -1.08
CA ALA A 61 -0.41 -14.28 -0.13
C ALA A 61 -0.69 -15.74 -0.50
N ILE A 62 -1.91 -16.05 -0.99
CA ILE A 62 -2.33 -17.45 -1.25
C ILE A 62 -2.35 -17.83 -2.73
N GLY A 63 -2.19 -16.86 -3.64
CA GLY A 63 -2.22 -17.08 -5.08
C GLY A 63 -1.01 -17.87 -5.56
N LYS A 64 -1.25 -18.95 -6.32
CA LYS A 64 -0.19 -19.79 -6.90
C LYS A 64 0.24 -19.35 -8.31
N ARG A 65 -0.38 -18.30 -8.84
CA ARG A 65 -0.19 -17.77 -10.20
C ARG A 65 -0.09 -16.26 -10.15
N GLN A 66 0.86 -15.77 -9.36
CA GLN A 66 1.14 -14.34 -9.19
C GLN A 66 2.21 -13.90 -10.20
N SER A 67 2.18 -12.61 -10.55
CA SER A 67 3.24 -11.95 -11.33
C SER A 67 4.09 -11.06 -10.42
N PRO A 68 5.35 -10.76 -10.79
CA PRO A 68 6.09 -11.32 -11.93
C PRO A 68 6.53 -12.78 -11.70
N ILE A 69 6.80 -13.50 -12.79
CA ILE A 69 7.50 -14.79 -12.76
C ILE A 69 8.84 -14.65 -13.50
N ASP A 70 9.80 -15.50 -13.15
CA ASP A 70 10.99 -15.67 -13.97
C ASP A 70 10.66 -16.44 -15.26
N ILE A 71 11.21 -16.01 -16.40
CA ILE A 71 10.94 -16.61 -17.72
C ILE A 71 12.20 -17.33 -18.18
N GLU A 72 12.31 -18.60 -17.83
CA GLU A 72 13.42 -19.44 -18.27
C GLU A 72 13.19 -19.93 -19.70
N THR A 73 13.95 -19.39 -20.65
CA THR A 73 13.79 -19.67 -22.09
C THR A 73 13.96 -21.14 -22.47
N THR A 74 14.72 -21.90 -21.67
CA THR A 74 14.95 -23.35 -21.83
C THR A 74 13.69 -24.19 -21.58
N HIS A 75 12.76 -23.68 -20.77
CA HIS A 75 11.52 -24.36 -20.40
C HIS A 75 10.29 -23.81 -21.14
N MET A 76 10.47 -22.84 -22.03
CA MET A 76 9.37 -22.29 -22.83
C MET A 76 8.93 -23.27 -23.92
N ILE A 77 7.62 -23.44 -24.05
CA ILE A 77 7.00 -24.23 -25.10
C ILE A 77 6.61 -23.30 -26.24
N PHE A 78 7.06 -23.61 -27.45
CA PHE A 78 6.59 -22.93 -28.66
C PHE A 78 5.24 -23.51 -29.09
N ASP A 79 4.23 -22.65 -29.22
CA ASP A 79 2.92 -23.03 -29.76
C ASP A 79 2.67 -22.29 -31.09
N PRO A 80 2.66 -23.00 -32.24
CA PRO A 80 2.44 -22.39 -33.55
C PRO A 80 1.00 -21.93 -33.79
N HIS A 81 0.03 -22.31 -32.94
CA HIS A 81 -1.38 -21.95 -33.09
C HIS A 81 -1.76 -20.67 -32.34
N LEU A 82 -0.82 -20.02 -31.67
CA LEU A 82 -1.07 -18.74 -31.01
C LEU A 82 -1.49 -17.69 -32.03
N THR A 83 -2.63 -17.04 -31.76
CA THR A 83 -3.12 -15.96 -32.60
C THR A 83 -2.15 -14.77 -32.53
N PRO A 84 -1.68 -14.23 -33.68
CA PRO A 84 -0.81 -13.07 -33.68
C PRO A 84 -1.44 -11.91 -32.91
N LEU A 85 -0.69 -11.33 -31.98
CA LEU A 85 -1.16 -10.22 -31.16
C LEU A 85 -1.49 -9.00 -32.05
N ARG A 86 -2.75 -8.56 -32.02
CA ARG A 86 -3.20 -7.35 -32.71
C ARG A 86 -3.38 -6.24 -31.69
N LEU A 87 -2.47 -5.27 -31.71
CA LEU A 87 -2.51 -4.10 -30.83
C LEU A 87 -3.24 -2.95 -31.53
N ASN A 88 -4.32 -2.47 -30.92
CA ASN A 88 -4.95 -1.21 -31.30
C ASN A 88 -4.96 -0.28 -30.08
N THR A 89 -4.02 0.65 -30.03
CA THR A 89 -3.90 1.61 -28.93
C THR A 89 -4.76 2.84 -29.13
N GLY A 90 -5.39 3.03 -30.31
CA GLY A 90 -6.22 4.21 -30.61
C GLY A 90 -5.53 5.55 -30.32
N GLY A 91 -4.19 5.59 -30.33
CA GLY A 91 -3.39 6.76 -29.93
C GLY A 91 -3.31 7.04 -28.42
N ARG A 92 -3.89 6.20 -27.55
CA ARG A 92 -3.84 6.38 -26.09
C ARG A 92 -2.58 5.77 -25.49
N LYS A 93 -1.90 6.56 -24.66
CA LYS A 93 -0.81 6.09 -23.80
C LYS A 93 -1.42 5.33 -22.63
N VAL A 94 -1.19 4.02 -22.57
CA VAL A 94 -1.57 3.19 -21.41
C VAL A 94 -0.59 3.51 -20.28
N ARG A 95 -1.09 3.97 -19.14
CA ARG A 95 -0.31 4.08 -17.89
C ARG A 95 -0.62 2.86 -17.04
N MET A 96 0.41 2.11 -16.65
CA MET A 96 0.28 0.89 -15.85
C MET A 96 0.16 1.15 -14.34
N GLU A 97 -0.08 2.39 -13.94
CA GLU A 97 -0.01 2.83 -12.54
C GLU A 97 -1.21 2.38 -11.69
N GLU A 98 -2.28 1.86 -12.30
CA GLU A 98 -3.58 1.66 -11.62
C GLU A 98 -3.93 0.19 -11.34
N LEU A 99 -3.14 -0.78 -11.84
CA LEU A 99 -3.59 -2.17 -11.94
C LEU A 99 -2.80 -3.21 -11.15
N MET A 100 -1.78 -2.84 -10.38
CA MET A 100 -1.03 -3.84 -9.63
C MET A 100 -1.10 -3.59 -8.13
N LYS A 101 -2.15 -4.14 -7.52
CA LYS A 101 -2.24 -4.33 -6.07
C LYS A 101 -1.93 -5.81 -5.77
N CYS A 102 -0.83 -6.28 -6.39
CA CYS A 102 -0.49 -7.63 -6.90
C CYS A 102 -0.75 -7.83 -8.39
#